data_AF-M4BD54-F1
#
_entry.id   AF-M4BD54-F1
#
_cell.length_a   1.000
_cell.length_b   1.000
_cell.length_c   1.000
_cell.angle_alpha   90.00
_cell.angle_beta   90.00
_cell.angle_gamma   90.00
#
_symmetry.space_group_name_H-M   'P 1'
#
loop_
_entity.id
_entity.type
_entity.pdbx_description
1 polymer ?
#
loop_
_entity_poly.entity_id
_entity_poly.type
_entity_poly.pdbx_seq_one_letter_code
_entity_poly.pdbx_strand_id
1 'polypeptide(L)'
;MLQWVETSHTSMSSSPEDEDQRFDDDRERTFMYDMRWKEDVVDSMRFNDPSYSNPPPEAWTYTSLVVTATDLAVGEYALPHGLVDQIERRDVVHLDTASRRVMANVLDQRKGVGWEQHASALTNVSVEKDYFYFRKEEPVLGDQRVRFEVTPNYPVTVCAKQKGHELVPFTSSTGEALFLLKDGIMTANELFDKATYTEVRKTRFFRLFAGVLGFIGFLVLRRPLIERYGALTAGIQQQLLASSLSAALTFSVVGATWSLYRPLWALVLWLGGCTPLVGLLLISRTKQQRKAQ
;
A
#
# COMPACT_ATOMS: atom_id res chain seq x y z
N MET A 1 19.71 8.59 10.25
CA MET A 1 19.84 9.44 11.45
C MET A 1 18.68 9.21 12.41
N LEU A 2 18.89 9.32 13.72
CA LEU A 2 17.83 9.37 14.73
C LEU A 2 17.21 10.77 14.73
N GLN A 3 15.92 10.84 14.40
CA GLN A 3 15.19 12.09 14.20
C GLN A 3 13.83 12.02 14.88
N TRP A 4 13.29 13.15 15.27
CA TRP A 4 11.87 13.28 15.61
C TRP A 4 11.01 13.02 14.39
N VAL A 5 9.93 12.26 14.59
CA VAL A 5 8.88 12.02 13.61
C VAL A 5 7.54 12.40 14.23
N GLU A 6 6.82 13.29 13.56
CA GLU A 6 5.44 13.64 13.92
C GLU A 6 4.46 12.60 13.36
N THR A 7 3.58 12.09 14.21
CA THR A 7 2.42 11.29 13.82
C THR A 7 1.14 11.99 14.29
N SER A 8 0.22 12.26 13.38
CA SER A 8 -1.08 12.87 13.71
C SER A 8 -2.18 11.82 13.85
N HIS A 9 -2.93 11.86 14.95
CA HIS A 9 -4.17 11.10 15.12
C HIS A 9 -5.35 12.08 15.14
N THR A 10 -6.36 11.81 14.31
CA THR A 10 -7.63 12.55 14.33
C THR A 10 -8.65 11.70 15.08
N SER A 11 -9.08 12.18 16.24
CA SER A 11 -10.15 11.56 17.01
C SER A 11 -11.46 12.26 16.66
N MET A 12 -12.48 11.50 16.25
CA MET A 12 -13.85 12.03 16.17
C MET A 12 -14.52 11.77 17.53
N SER A 13 -14.61 12.81 18.35
CA SER A 13 -15.41 12.79 19.57
C SER A 13 -16.81 13.30 19.23
N SER A 14 -17.77 12.38 19.07
CA SER A 14 -19.19 12.73 19.03
C SER A 14 -19.80 12.49 20.42
N SER A 15 -19.98 13.56 21.20
CA SER A 15 -20.78 13.49 22.44
C SER A 15 -22.27 13.54 22.10
N PRO A 16 -23.14 12.66 22.66
CA PRO A 16 -24.55 12.55 22.26
C PRO A 16 -25.48 13.67 22.72
N GLU A 17 -24.99 14.67 23.48
CA GLU A 17 -25.87 15.59 24.23
C GLU A 17 -26.17 16.92 23.54
N ASP A 18 -25.60 17.21 22.37
CA ASP A 18 -25.77 18.50 21.68
C ASP A 18 -26.16 18.32 20.20
N GLU A 19 -27.32 17.72 19.91
CA GLU A 19 -27.80 17.55 18.51
C GLU A 19 -28.41 18.81 17.87
N ASP A 20 -28.72 19.87 18.63
CA ASP A 20 -29.45 21.03 18.08
C ASP A 20 -28.59 22.27 17.78
N GLN A 21 -27.30 22.28 18.12
CA GLN A 21 -26.39 23.39 17.80
C GLN A 21 -24.95 22.89 17.57
N ARG A 22 -24.57 22.62 16.31
CA ARG A 22 -23.21 22.90 15.85
C ARG A 22 -23.06 22.78 14.33
N PHE A 23 -22.75 23.93 13.75
CA PHE A 23 -22.12 24.06 12.44
C PHE A 23 -20.64 24.31 12.71
N ASP A 24 -19.94 23.34 13.28
CA ASP A 24 -18.47 23.25 13.23
C ASP A 24 -18.06 21.85 13.70
N ASP A 25 -17.31 21.20 12.84
CA ASP A 25 -16.80 19.84 12.99
C ASP A 25 -15.56 19.96 13.90
N ASP A 26 -15.76 19.88 15.23
CA ASP A 26 -14.70 19.96 16.26
C ASP A 26 -13.76 18.74 16.15
N ARG A 27 -12.94 18.70 15.09
CA ARG A 27 -11.93 17.67 14.86
C ARG A 27 -10.69 18.00 15.66
N GLU A 28 -10.60 17.48 16.86
CA GLU A 28 -9.38 17.56 17.65
C GLU A 28 -8.30 16.67 17.00
N ARG A 29 -7.23 17.30 16.51
CA ARG A 29 -6.04 16.62 16.01
C ARG A 29 -5.00 16.58 17.12
N THR A 30 -4.65 15.38 17.54
CA THR A 30 -3.56 15.16 18.49
C THR A 30 -2.30 14.79 17.71
N PHE A 31 -1.22 15.52 17.94
CA PHE A 31 0.09 15.26 17.37
C PHE A 31 0.97 14.55 18.40
N MET A 32 1.66 13.50 17.97
CA MET A 32 2.62 12.74 18.78
C MET A 32 4.00 12.82 18.12
N TYR A 33 5.04 12.96 18.93
CA TYR A 33 6.42 13.04 18.46
C TYR A 33 7.22 11.90 19.08
N ASP A 34 7.88 11.12 18.24
CA ASP A 34 8.72 10.03 18.69
C ASP A 34 10.02 9.95 17.89
N MET A 35 11.11 9.57 18.57
CA MET A 35 12.42 9.46 17.94
C MET A 35 12.50 8.16 17.13
N ARG A 36 12.68 8.28 15.82
CA ARG A 36 12.87 7.13 14.92
C ARG A 36 14.14 7.27 14.10
N TRP A 37 14.75 6.12 13.85
CA TRP A 37 15.80 6.01 12.86
C TRP A 37 15.20 6.15 11.47
N LYS A 38 15.65 7.14 10.72
CA LYS A 38 15.21 7.42 9.36
C LYS A 38 16.40 7.47 8.42
N GLU A 39 16.21 6.98 7.20
CA GLU A 39 17.22 6.99 6.13
C GLU A 39 17.26 8.33 5.40
N ASP A 40 16.13 9.04 5.37
CA ASP A 40 15.98 10.38 4.78
C ASP A 40 15.79 11.47 5.83
N VAL A 41 16.00 12.73 5.42
CA VAL A 41 15.75 13.94 6.22
C VAL A 41 14.25 14.08 6.49
N VAL A 42 13.88 14.29 7.75
CA VAL A 42 12.52 14.65 8.16
C VAL A 42 12.46 16.15 8.39
N ASP A 43 11.68 16.83 7.54
CA ASP A 43 11.47 18.28 7.61
C ASP A 43 10.66 18.66 8.85
N SER A 44 11.35 18.98 9.95
CA SER A 44 10.75 19.39 11.22
C SER A 44 10.19 20.81 11.19
N MET A 45 10.43 21.61 10.14
CA MET A 45 9.79 22.95 10.02
C MET A 45 8.29 22.83 9.80
N ARG A 46 7.82 21.66 9.38
CA ARG A 46 6.40 21.36 9.17
C ARG A 46 5.70 20.79 10.41
N PHE A 47 6.44 20.57 11.50
CA PHE A 47 5.84 20.06 12.72
C PHE A 47 4.91 21.09 13.34
N ASN A 48 3.82 20.61 13.92
CA ASN A 48 2.83 21.42 14.59
C ASN A 48 3.41 22.07 15.87
N ASP A 49 4.32 21.37 16.55
CA ASP A 49 5.06 21.87 17.71
C ASP A 49 6.52 22.16 17.32
N PRO A 50 6.92 23.45 17.25
CA PRO A 50 8.25 23.86 16.81
C PRO A 50 9.36 23.55 17.85
N SER A 51 9.02 23.11 19.06
CA SER A 51 10.02 22.70 20.06
C SER A 51 10.76 21.41 19.65
N TYR A 52 10.13 20.59 18.80
CA TYR A 52 10.74 19.41 18.20
C TYR A 52 11.44 19.80 16.90
N SER A 53 12.76 19.95 16.93
CA SER A 53 13.56 20.29 15.76
C SER A 53 14.56 19.18 15.44
N ASN A 54 14.70 18.86 14.16
CA ASN A 54 15.69 17.90 13.66
C ASN A 54 16.96 18.63 13.21
N PRO A 55 18.13 17.96 13.26
CA PRO A 55 19.34 18.50 12.68
C PRO A 55 19.16 18.81 11.18
N PRO A 56 19.83 19.86 10.67
CA PRO A 56 19.68 20.25 9.28
C PRO A 56 20.36 19.23 8.35
N PRO A 57 20.05 19.22 7.04
CA PRO A 57 20.62 18.25 6.09
C PRO A 57 22.15 18.18 6.09
N GLU A 58 22.84 19.30 6.38
CA GLU A 58 24.30 19.38 6.46
C GLU A 58 24.90 18.61 7.63
N ALA A 59 24.09 18.25 8.64
CA ALA A 59 24.51 17.41 9.75
C ALA A 59 24.63 15.92 9.37
N TRP A 60 24.15 15.52 8.18
CA TRP A 60 24.29 14.16 7.68
C TRP A 60 25.72 13.91 7.20
N THR A 61 26.38 12.94 7.83
CA THR A 61 27.75 12.54 7.49
C THR A 61 27.73 11.42 6.47
N TYR A 62 26.73 10.53 6.58
CA TYR A 62 26.54 9.38 5.71
C TYR A 62 25.11 9.37 5.20
N THR A 63 24.95 9.24 3.89
CA THR A 63 23.66 9.08 3.23
C THR A 63 23.53 7.68 2.65
N SER A 64 22.29 7.22 2.46
CA SER A 64 22.03 5.94 1.81
C SER A 64 22.58 5.96 0.39
N LEU A 65 23.39 4.95 0.06
CA LEU A 65 23.97 4.76 -1.26
C LEU A 65 23.61 3.37 -1.78
N VAL A 66 23.00 3.31 -2.95
CA VAL A 66 22.72 2.05 -3.65
C VAL A 66 23.70 1.90 -4.79
N VAL A 67 24.51 0.84 -4.75
CA VAL A 67 25.44 0.49 -5.82
C VAL A 67 24.89 -0.71 -6.57
N THR A 68 24.71 -0.56 -7.87
CA THR A 68 24.22 -1.62 -8.76
C THR A 68 25.39 -2.22 -9.52
N ALA A 69 25.40 -3.54 -9.70
CA ALA A 69 26.40 -4.20 -10.54
C ALA A 69 26.26 -3.76 -12.02
N THR A 70 27.37 -3.68 -12.75
CA THR A 70 27.40 -3.23 -14.14
C THR A 70 26.75 -4.23 -15.11
N ASP A 71 26.90 -5.52 -14.84
CA ASP A 71 26.55 -6.61 -15.75
C ASP A 71 25.43 -7.48 -15.18
N LEU A 72 24.30 -6.87 -14.84
CA LEU A 72 23.11 -7.61 -14.39
C LEU A 72 22.40 -8.25 -15.58
N ALA A 73 22.16 -9.56 -15.48
CA ALA A 73 21.48 -10.33 -16.50
C ALA A 73 20.59 -11.42 -15.90
N VAL A 74 19.55 -11.80 -16.64
CA VAL A 74 18.74 -13.00 -16.39
C VAL A 74 18.91 -13.93 -17.57
N GLY A 75 19.61 -15.04 -17.35
CA GLY A 75 20.07 -15.89 -18.44
C GLY A 75 21.00 -15.13 -19.37
N GLU A 76 20.63 -15.02 -20.64
CA GLU A 76 21.40 -14.32 -21.68
C GLU A 76 20.95 -12.87 -21.91
N TYR A 77 19.97 -12.39 -21.13
CA TYR A 77 19.34 -11.08 -21.33
C TYR A 77 19.83 -10.08 -20.30
N ALA A 78 20.35 -8.95 -20.76
CA ALA A 78 20.72 -7.84 -19.89
C ALA A 78 19.47 -7.27 -19.19
N LEU A 79 19.59 -6.98 -17.89
CA LEU A 79 18.55 -6.36 -17.10
C LEU A 79 18.64 -4.83 -17.18
N PRO A 80 17.73 -4.14 -17.87
CA PRO A 80 17.64 -2.69 -17.84
C PRO A 80 17.26 -2.18 -16.44
N HIS A 81 17.70 -0.95 -16.12
CA HIS A 81 17.45 -0.29 -14.82
C HIS A 81 15.99 -0.37 -14.36
N GLY A 82 15.03 -0.15 -15.26
CA GLY A 82 13.60 -0.20 -14.90
C GLY A 82 13.09 -1.57 -14.42
N LEU A 83 13.80 -2.68 -14.69
CA LEU A 83 13.51 -3.98 -14.09
C LEU A 83 14.32 -4.20 -12.80
N VAL A 84 15.55 -3.70 -12.75
CA VAL A 84 16.40 -3.75 -11.53
C VAL A 84 15.73 -3.02 -10.37
N ASP A 85 15.11 -1.88 -10.63
CA ASP A 85 14.40 -1.08 -9.63
C ASP A 85 13.18 -1.82 -9.02
N GLN A 86 12.68 -2.87 -9.68
CA GLN A 86 11.56 -3.68 -9.21
C GLN A 86 11.99 -4.85 -8.31
N ILE A 87 13.30 -5.06 -8.13
CA ILE A 87 13.84 -6.06 -7.21
C ILE A 87 13.59 -5.58 -5.77
N GLU A 88 12.76 -6.31 -5.03
CA GLU A 88 12.36 -5.96 -3.67
C GLU A 88 13.30 -6.58 -2.61
N ARG A 89 13.88 -7.75 -2.89
CA ARG A 89 14.78 -8.44 -1.96
C ARG A 89 16.00 -7.58 -1.57
N ARG A 90 16.16 -7.38 -0.27
CA ARG A 90 17.34 -6.79 0.38
C ARG A 90 17.70 -7.66 1.57
N ASP A 91 18.80 -8.39 1.47
CA ASP A 91 19.28 -9.23 2.57
C ASP A 91 20.20 -8.39 3.46
N VAL A 92 19.99 -8.43 4.77
CA VAL A 92 20.86 -7.75 5.73
C VAL A 92 22.23 -8.41 5.72
N VAL A 93 23.29 -7.60 5.61
CA VAL A 93 24.66 -8.07 5.76
C VAL A 93 24.97 -8.13 7.24
N HIS A 94 25.19 -9.34 7.76
CA HIS A 94 25.51 -9.51 9.17
C HIS A 94 26.87 -8.94 9.54
N LEU A 95 26.93 -8.26 10.68
CA LEU A 95 28.16 -7.62 11.19
C LEU A 95 28.82 -8.42 12.32
N ASP A 96 28.65 -9.73 12.31
CA ASP A 96 29.35 -10.62 13.24
C ASP A 96 30.87 -10.61 13.01
N THR A 97 31.61 -11.22 13.94
CA THR A 97 33.08 -11.22 13.89
C THR A 97 33.63 -11.93 12.65
N ALA A 98 32.98 -12.98 12.13
CA ALA A 98 33.44 -13.69 10.94
C ALA A 98 33.18 -12.87 9.67
N SER A 99 31.98 -12.29 9.53
CA SER A 99 31.60 -11.45 8.39
C SER A 99 32.48 -10.20 8.30
N ARG A 100 32.74 -9.54 9.43
CA ARG A 100 33.63 -8.36 9.46
C ARG A 100 35.08 -8.65 9.03
N ARG A 101 35.58 -9.88 9.25
CA ARG A 101 36.95 -10.27 8.85
C ARG A 101 37.15 -10.32 7.33
N VAL A 102 36.09 -10.58 6.58
CA VAL A 102 36.15 -10.73 5.11
C VAL A 102 35.69 -9.48 4.35
N MET A 103 35.10 -8.50 5.04
CA MET A 103 34.77 -7.22 4.42
C MET A 103 36.04 -6.48 4.01
N ALA A 104 36.06 -5.97 2.76
CA ALA A 104 37.06 -4.99 2.36
C ALA A 104 36.99 -3.82 3.34
N ASN A 105 38.11 -3.51 3.96
CA ASN A 105 38.13 -2.77 5.21
C ASN A 105 37.76 -1.30 4.99
N VAL A 106 36.48 -0.96 5.20
CA VAL A 106 36.01 0.44 5.26
C VAL A 106 36.62 1.15 6.49
N LEU A 107 37.02 0.38 7.51
CA LEU A 107 37.51 0.87 8.79
C LEU A 107 39.05 0.94 8.86
N ASP A 108 39.81 0.03 8.25
CA ASP A 108 41.30 0.07 8.25
C ASP A 108 41.84 0.56 6.90
N GLN A 109 41.48 1.77 6.45
CA GLN A 109 42.13 2.39 5.27
C GLN A 109 43.67 2.52 5.38
N ARG A 110 44.29 2.09 6.49
CA ARG A 110 45.73 1.87 6.57
C ARG A 110 46.10 0.53 5.92
N LYS A 111 46.66 0.59 4.71
CA LYS A 111 47.33 -0.55 4.07
C LYS A 111 48.29 -1.23 5.07
N GLY A 112 48.06 -2.50 5.38
CA GLY A 112 48.96 -3.36 6.16
C GLY A 112 48.58 -3.60 7.64
N VAL A 113 47.42 -3.12 8.10
CA VAL A 113 46.95 -3.31 9.48
C VAL A 113 45.85 -4.38 9.50
N GLY A 114 46.02 -5.43 10.30
CA GLY A 114 45.02 -6.49 10.48
C GLY A 114 44.02 -6.16 11.59
N TRP A 115 42.81 -6.72 11.50
CA TRP A 115 41.70 -6.51 12.44
C TRP A 115 42.07 -6.67 13.93
N GLU A 116 43.06 -7.51 14.23
CA GLU A 116 43.50 -7.78 15.60
C GLU A 116 44.07 -6.55 16.32
N GLN A 117 44.49 -5.53 15.56
CA GLN A 117 45.09 -4.30 16.11
C GLN A 117 44.05 -3.23 16.50
N HIS A 118 42.73 -3.50 16.37
CA HIS A 118 41.63 -2.66 16.87
C HIS A 118 41.71 -1.17 16.47
N ALA A 119 42.36 -0.85 15.34
CA ALA A 119 42.65 0.52 14.93
C ALA A 119 41.74 0.98 13.79
N SER A 120 40.41 0.88 13.99
CA SER A 120 39.44 1.50 13.10
C SER A 120 39.78 2.98 12.89
N ALA A 121 39.85 3.41 11.62
CA ALA A 121 39.98 4.81 11.22
C ALA A 121 38.80 5.66 11.70
N LEU A 122 37.68 5.02 12.02
CA LEU A 122 36.53 5.65 12.63
C LEU A 122 36.64 5.54 14.16
N THR A 123 36.78 6.70 14.82
CA THR A 123 36.80 6.84 16.28
C THR A 123 35.38 6.69 16.85
N ASN A 124 35.25 6.13 18.06
CA ASN A 124 33.96 5.99 18.78
C ASN A 124 32.91 5.11 18.10
N VAL A 125 33.32 4.16 17.26
CA VAL A 125 32.39 3.22 16.63
C VAL A 125 32.08 2.04 17.54
N SER A 126 30.79 1.70 17.65
CA SER A 126 30.33 0.44 18.23
C SER A 126 29.52 -0.35 17.20
N VAL A 127 29.53 -1.67 17.33
CA VAL A 127 28.72 -2.57 16.51
C VAL A 127 27.75 -3.27 17.44
N GLU A 128 26.46 -3.06 17.20
CA GLU A 128 25.41 -3.77 17.91
C GLU A 128 24.45 -4.36 16.89
N LYS A 129 24.29 -5.70 16.95
CA LYS A 129 23.55 -6.49 15.94
C LYS A 129 24.19 -6.28 14.56
N ASP A 130 23.44 -5.71 13.62
CA ASP A 130 23.85 -5.46 12.24
C ASP A 130 23.95 -3.96 11.90
N TYR A 131 24.16 -3.13 12.93
CA TYR A 131 24.34 -1.69 12.77
C TYR A 131 25.71 -1.25 13.29
N PHE A 132 26.36 -0.38 12.51
CA PHE A 132 27.46 0.46 12.97
C PHE A 132 26.89 1.73 13.57
N TYR A 133 27.26 2.03 14.81
CA TYR A 133 26.95 3.29 15.49
C TYR A 133 28.22 4.11 15.61
N PHE A 134 28.14 5.42 15.36
CA PHE A 134 29.26 6.34 15.52
C PHE A 134 29.37 6.92 16.95
N ARG A 135 28.61 6.34 17.88
CA ARG A 135 28.60 6.67 19.31
C ARG A 135 28.49 5.38 20.11
N LYS A 136 29.19 5.32 21.25
CA LYS A 136 29.18 4.17 22.17
C LYS A 136 28.08 4.25 23.25
N GLU A 137 27.61 5.45 23.54
CA GLU A 137 26.57 5.75 24.54
C GLU A 137 25.15 5.58 23.97
N GLU A 138 24.14 5.86 24.79
CA GLU A 138 22.75 5.86 24.34
C GLU A 138 22.54 6.81 23.15
N PRO A 139 21.79 6.39 22.11
CA PRO A 139 21.56 7.21 20.94
C PRO A 139 20.82 8.51 21.28
N VAL A 140 21.36 9.63 20.83
CA VAL A 140 20.72 10.95 20.95
C VAL A 140 20.28 11.48 19.59
N LEU A 141 19.48 12.53 19.61
CA LEU A 141 19.02 13.21 18.40
C LEU A 141 20.20 13.56 17.48
N GLY A 142 20.08 13.21 16.21
CA GLY A 142 21.11 13.48 15.20
C GLY A 142 22.19 12.41 15.07
N ASP A 143 22.22 11.41 15.97
CA ASP A 143 23.13 10.29 15.80
C ASP A 143 22.79 9.52 14.52
N GLN A 144 23.82 8.98 13.88
CA GLN A 144 23.70 8.18 12.68
C GLN A 144 24.11 6.75 12.99
N ARG A 145 23.45 5.82 12.30
CA ARG A 145 23.82 4.41 12.26
C ARG A 145 23.83 3.94 10.83
N VAL A 146 24.73 3.04 10.50
CA VAL A 146 24.85 2.46 9.15
C VAL A 146 24.54 0.98 9.24
N ARG A 147 23.72 0.51 8.30
CA ARG A 147 23.51 -0.91 8.03
C ARG A 147 23.86 -1.17 6.58
N PHE A 148 24.25 -2.40 6.29
CA PHE A 148 24.54 -2.84 4.93
C PHE A 148 23.49 -3.85 4.51
N GLU A 149 23.03 -3.70 3.28
CA GLU A 149 22.11 -4.63 2.63
C GLU A 149 22.71 -5.04 1.30
N VAL A 150 22.46 -6.28 0.91
CA VAL A 150 22.91 -6.83 -0.36
C VAL A 150 21.78 -7.60 -1.01
N THR A 151 21.71 -7.53 -2.34
CA THR A 151 20.88 -8.42 -3.13
C THR A 151 21.83 -9.44 -3.76
N PRO A 152 21.91 -10.69 -3.23
CA PRO A 152 22.79 -11.71 -3.80
C PRO A 152 22.29 -12.14 -5.19
N ASN A 153 23.02 -13.00 -5.88
CA ASN A 153 22.46 -13.66 -7.08
C ASN A 153 21.34 -14.62 -6.65
N TYR A 154 20.15 -14.44 -7.22
CA TYR A 154 18.95 -15.24 -6.89
C TYR A 154 17.97 -15.25 -8.07
N PRO A 155 17.05 -16.23 -8.12
CA PRO A 155 16.11 -16.33 -9.22
C PRO A 155 15.04 -15.23 -9.16
N VAL A 156 14.76 -14.67 -10.32
CA VAL A 156 13.67 -13.70 -10.57
C VAL A 156 12.85 -14.16 -11.76
N THR A 157 11.58 -13.75 -11.79
CA THR A 157 10.67 -13.96 -12.93
C THR A 157 10.44 -12.63 -13.62
N VAL A 158 10.66 -12.59 -14.93
CA VAL A 158 10.57 -11.38 -15.75
C VAL A 158 9.53 -11.54 -16.85
N CYS A 159 8.68 -10.52 -17.03
CA CYS A 159 7.77 -10.40 -18.17
C CYS A 159 8.05 -9.07 -18.88
N ALA A 160 8.66 -9.16 -20.06
CA ALA A 160 8.99 -8.05 -20.93
C ALA A 160 8.98 -8.51 -22.39
N LYS A 161 8.95 -7.57 -23.35
CA LYS A 161 9.14 -7.88 -24.76
C LYS A 161 10.62 -8.09 -25.04
N GLN A 162 10.96 -9.19 -25.69
CA GLN A 162 12.31 -9.43 -26.16
C GLN A 162 12.60 -8.65 -27.44
N LYS A 163 13.76 -8.00 -27.50
CA LYS A 163 14.32 -7.37 -28.70
C LYS A 163 15.80 -7.74 -28.80
N GLY A 164 16.11 -8.85 -29.49
CA GLY A 164 17.46 -9.39 -29.51
C GLY A 164 17.87 -9.91 -28.12
N HIS A 165 18.97 -9.38 -27.58
CA HIS A 165 19.47 -9.66 -26.22
C HIS A 165 18.97 -8.66 -25.16
N GLU A 166 18.10 -7.73 -25.55
CA GLU A 166 17.52 -6.73 -24.64
C GLU A 166 16.08 -7.05 -24.28
N LEU A 167 15.70 -6.66 -23.07
CA LEU A 167 14.33 -6.68 -22.57
C LEU A 167 13.77 -5.27 -22.63
N VAL A 168 12.67 -5.08 -23.37
CA VAL A 168 12.02 -3.78 -23.55
C VAL A 168 10.56 -3.83 -23.08
N PRO A 169 9.98 -2.69 -22.66
CA PRO A 169 8.56 -2.63 -22.31
C PRO A 169 7.66 -3.05 -23.48
N PHE A 170 6.63 -3.83 -23.18
CA PHE A 170 5.56 -4.13 -24.15
C PHE A 170 4.36 -3.23 -23.90
N THR A 171 4.11 -2.27 -24.78
CA THR A 171 2.88 -1.46 -24.70
C THR A 171 1.70 -2.25 -25.25
N SER A 172 0.71 -2.51 -24.39
CA SER A 172 -0.54 -3.14 -24.79
C SER A 172 -1.43 -2.17 -25.58
N SER A 173 -2.50 -2.69 -26.20
CA SER A 173 -3.51 -1.86 -26.87
C SER A 173 -4.24 -0.89 -25.93
N THR A 174 -4.17 -1.11 -24.61
CA THR A 174 -4.76 -0.23 -23.59
C THR A 174 -3.79 0.87 -23.13
N GLY A 175 -2.56 0.92 -23.67
CA GLY A 175 -1.54 1.89 -23.31
C GLY A 175 -0.72 1.53 -22.07
N GLU A 176 -1.02 0.41 -21.42
CA GLU A 176 -0.27 -0.08 -20.27
C GLU A 176 0.99 -0.82 -20.73
N ALA A 177 2.13 -0.50 -20.13
CA ALA A 177 3.39 -1.15 -20.43
C ALA A 177 3.58 -2.41 -19.56
N LEU A 178 3.59 -3.58 -20.18
CA LEU A 178 4.02 -4.82 -19.55
C LEU A 178 5.55 -4.84 -19.49
N PHE A 179 6.07 -4.54 -18.31
CA PHE A 179 7.49 -4.52 -18.01
C PHE A 179 7.69 -4.81 -16.52
N LEU A 180 7.64 -6.09 -16.18
CA LEU A 180 7.46 -6.56 -14.82
C LEU A 180 8.61 -7.49 -14.42
N LEU A 181 9.15 -7.30 -13.23
CA LEU A 181 10.04 -8.25 -12.57
C LEU A 181 9.50 -8.55 -11.17
N LYS A 182 9.50 -9.83 -10.79
CA LYS A 182 9.21 -10.27 -9.42
C LYS A 182 10.21 -11.29 -8.91
N ASP A 183 10.45 -11.20 -7.60
CA ASP A 183 11.35 -12.09 -6.88
C ASP A 183 10.80 -13.53 -6.85
N GLY A 184 11.67 -14.49 -7.16
CA GLY A 184 11.39 -15.92 -7.14
C GLY A 184 11.13 -16.52 -8.52
N ILE A 185 11.03 -17.85 -8.55
CA ILE A 185 10.62 -18.64 -9.71
C ILE A 185 9.09 -18.74 -9.68
N MET A 186 8.43 -18.21 -10.70
CA MET A 186 6.97 -18.16 -10.76
C MET A 186 6.49 -18.57 -12.15
N THR A 187 5.30 -19.15 -12.22
CA THR A 187 4.57 -19.31 -13.47
C THR A 187 4.00 -17.98 -13.95
N ALA A 188 3.58 -17.89 -15.22
CA ALA A 188 2.96 -16.68 -15.76
C ALA A 188 1.72 -16.26 -14.96
N ASN A 189 0.87 -17.22 -14.57
CA ASN A 189 -0.34 -16.93 -13.78
C ASN A 189 0.02 -16.33 -12.41
N GLU A 190 0.95 -16.94 -11.69
CA GLU A 190 1.37 -16.45 -10.37
C GLU A 190 2.04 -15.06 -10.45
N LEU A 191 2.79 -14.80 -11.52
CA LEU A 191 3.40 -13.49 -11.76
C LEU A 191 2.33 -12.39 -11.90
N PHE A 192 1.33 -12.62 -12.74
CA PHE A 192 0.24 -11.65 -12.95
C PHE A 192 -0.67 -11.53 -11.73
N ASP A 193 -0.94 -12.63 -11.02
CA ASP A 193 -1.67 -12.60 -9.77
C ASP A 193 -0.94 -11.76 -8.73
N LYS A 194 0.38 -11.94 -8.57
CA LYS A 194 1.19 -11.14 -7.64
C LYS A 194 1.28 -9.66 -8.05
N ALA A 195 1.43 -9.39 -9.35
CA ALA A 195 1.48 -8.02 -9.87
C ALA A 195 0.16 -7.25 -9.71
N THR A 196 -0.97 -7.94 -9.86
CA THR A 196 -2.30 -7.32 -9.81
C THR A 196 -3.00 -7.46 -8.45
N TYR A 197 -2.43 -8.23 -7.51
CA TYR A 197 -3.03 -8.58 -6.22
C TYR A 197 -3.56 -7.36 -5.45
N THR A 198 -2.72 -6.34 -5.29
CA THR A 198 -3.06 -5.13 -4.53
C THR A 198 -4.20 -4.36 -5.18
N GLU A 199 -4.15 -4.19 -6.50
CA GLU A 199 -5.15 -3.39 -7.24
C GLU A 199 -6.49 -4.11 -7.34
N VAL A 200 -6.47 -5.42 -7.56
CA VAL A 200 -7.67 -6.26 -7.54
C VAL A 200 -8.31 -6.25 -6.14
N ARG A 201 -7.52 -6.36 -5.07
CA ARG A 201 -8.03 -6.33 -3.69
C ARG A 201 -8.62 -4.97 -3.34
N LYS A 202 -7.95 -3.87 -3.66
CA LYS A 202 -8.46 -2.50 -3.48
C LYS A 202 -9.78 -2.31 -4.23
N THR A 203 -9.84 -2.68 -5.49
CA THR A 203 -11.05 -2.53 -6.32
C THR A 203 -12.21 -3.35 -5.78
N ARG A 204 -11.98 -4.61 -5.39
CA ARG A 204 -13.01 -5.46 -4.77
C ARG A 204 -13.48 -4.88 -3.44
N PHE A 205 -12.56 -4.37 -2.62
CA PHE A 205 -12.88 -3.71 -1.36
C PHE A 205 -13.76 -2.48 -1.58
N PHE A 206 -13.38 -1.56 -2.49
CA PHE A 206 -14.18 -0.38 -2.78
C PHE A 206 -15.57 -0.71 -3.34
N ARG A 207 -15.71 -1.78 -4.14
CA ARG A 207 -17.02 -2.25 -4.60
C ARG A 207 -17.89 -2.75 -3.46
N LEU A 208 -17.33 -3.55 -2.55
CA LEU A 208 -18.06 -4.00 -1.35
C LEU A 208 -18.43 -2.81 -0.45
N PHE A 209 -17.48 -1.92 -0.20
CA PHE A 209 -17.65 -0.73 0.62
C PHE A 209 -18.75 0.20 0.07
N ALA A 210 -18.74 0.48 -1.25
CA ALA A 210 -19.78 1.25 -1.90
C ALA A 210 -21.16 0.56 -1.80
N GLY A 211 -21.22 -0.77 -1.92
CA GLY A 211 -22.46 -1.52 -1.74
C GLY A 211 -23.00 -1.48 -0.30
N VAL A 212 -22.12 -1.49 0.70
CA VAL A 212 -22.51 -1.31 2.11
C VAL A 212 -23.00 0.13 2.34
N LEU A 213 -22.30 1.12 1.81
CA LEU A 213 -22.69 2.52 1.92
C LEU A 213 -24.05 2.78 1.24
N GLY A 214 -24.26 2.18 0.06
CA GLY A 214 -25.55 2.22 -0.64
C GLY A 214 -26.67 1.59 0.19
N PHE A 215 -26.40 0.47 0.89
CA PHE A 215 -27.38 -0.17 1.76
C PHE A 215 -27.79 0.73 2.92
N ILE A 216 -26.82 1.35 3.58
CA ILE A 216 -27.08 2.34 4.64
C ILE A 216 -27.87 3.53 4.07
N GLY A 217 -27.49 4.04 2.90
CA GLY A 217 -28.21 5.12 2.21
C GLY A 217 -29.68 4.77 1.96
N PHE A 218 -29.97 3.56 1.46
CA PHE A 218 -31.36 3.12 1.27
C PHE A 218 -32.12 2.86 2.58
N LEU A 219 -31.43 2.48 3.67
CA LEU A 219 -32.06 2.40 4.99
C LEU A 219 -32.48 3.79 5.51
N VAL A 220 -31.67 4.82 5.28
CA VAL A 220 -32.01 6.21 5.65
C VAL A 220 -33.17 6.72 4.79
N LEU A 221 -33.13 6.44 3.47
CA LEU A 221 -34.17 6.83 2.51
C LEU A 221 -35.47 6.00 2.60
N ARG A 222 -35.60 5.09 3.57
CA ARG A 222 -36.76 4.18 3.65
C ARG A 222 -38.11 4.88 3.75
N ARG A 223 -38.20 5.98 4.53
CA ARG A 223 -39.46 6.72 4.75
C ARG A 223 -39.98 7.35 3.46
N PRO A 224 -39.22 8.21 2.75
CA PRO A 224 -39.70 8.80 1.50
C PRO A 224 -39.94 7.76 0.41
N LEU A 225 -39.20 6.64 0.40
CA LEU A 225 -39.44 5.54 -0.54
C LEU A 225 -40.79 4.85 -0.30
N ILE A 226 -41.17 4.62 0.96
CA ILE A 226 -42.46 4.00 1.30
C ILE A 226 -43.62 4.97 1.04
N GLU A 227 -43.46 6.26 1.35
CA GLU A 227 -44.51 7.25 1.09
C GLU A 227 -44.81 7.36 -0.41
N ARG A 228 -43.78 7.34 -1.27
CA ARG A 228 -43.96 7.44 -2.72
C ARG A 228 -44.33 6.12 -3.40
N TYR A 229 -43.76 4.99 -2.96
CA TYR A 229 -43.88 3.69 -3.64
C TYR A 229 -44.53 2.60 -2.77
N GLY A 230 -45.23 2.99 -1.69
CA GLY A 230 -45.76 2.08 -0.68
C GLY A 230 -46.62 0.94 -1.23
N ALA A 231 -47.41 1.21 -2.29
CA ALA A 231 -48.21 0.19 -2.96
C ALA A 231 -47.35 -0.96 -3.55
N LEU A 232 -46.18 -0.63 -4.10
CA LEU A 232 -45.25 -1.61 -4.70
C LEU A 232 -44.40 -2.32 -3.63
N THR A 233 -44.08 -1.64 -2.54
CA THR A 233 -43.19 -2.14 -1.49
C THR A 233 -43.92 -2.79 -0.31
N ALA A 234 -45.26 -2.76 -0.31
CA ALA A 234 -46.07 -3.28 0.78
C ALA A 234 -45.84 -4.77 1.02
N GLY A 235 -45.53 -5.13 2.27
CA GLY A 235 -45.27 -6.50 2.70
C GLY A 235 -43.84 -7.00 2.49
N ILE A 236 -42.94 -6.18 1.95
CA ILE A 236 -41.51 -6.49 1.84
C ILE A 236 -40.78 -6.04 3.11
N GLN A 237 -39.91 -6.88 3.66
CA GLN A 237 -39.03 -6.49 4.76
C GLN A 237 -38.09 -5.36 4.32
N GLN A 238 -38.09 -4.24 5.04
CA GLN A 238 -37.40 -3.01 4.63
C GLN A 238 -35.88 -3.19 4.44
N GLN A 239 -35.24 -4.00 5.29
CA GLN A 239 -33.82 -4.34 5.15
C GLN A 239 -33.54 -5.11 3.86
N LEU A 240 -34.43 -6.02 3.49
CA LEU A 240 -34.31 -6.82 2.28
C LEU A 240 -34.51 -5.96 1.03
N LEU A 241 -35.46 -5.03 1.08
CA LEU A 241 -35.66 -4.03 0.03
C LEU A 241 -34.43 -3.14 -0.13
N ALA A 242 -33.94 -2.53 0.95
CA ALA A 242 -32.75 -1.67 0.91
C ALA A 242 -31.50 -2.41 0.41
N SER A 243 -31.30 -3.66 0.82
CA SER A 243 -30.20 -4.50 0.33
C SER A 243 -30.33 -4.78 -1.17
N SER A 244 -31.53 -5.10 -1.65
CA SER A 244 -31.77 -5.35 -3.07
C SER A 244 -31.59 -4.10 -3.96
N LEU A 245 -32.01 -2.92 -3.50
CA LEU A 245 -31.76 -1.67 -4.21
C LEU A 245 -30.27 -1.31 -4.22
N SER A 246 -29.56 -1.51 -3.11
CA SER A 246 -28.12 -1.27 -3.04
C SER A 246 -27.35 -2.20 -3.99
N ALA A 247 -27.71 -3.49 -4.01
CA ALA A 247 -27.13 -4.45 -4.93
C ALA A 247 -27.41 -4.02 -6.38
N ALA A 248 -28.65 -3.72 -6.74
CA ALA A 248 -29.01 -3.28 -8.09
C ALA A 248 -28.23 -2.04 -8.52
N LEU A 249 -28.09 -1.04 -7.63
CA LEU A 249 -27.30 0.16 -7.89
C LEU A 249 -25.82 -0.15 -8.08
N THR A 250 -25.22 -0.92 -7.18
CA THR A 250 -23.79 -1.28 -7.22
C THR A 250 -23.46 -2.04 -8.50
N PHE A 251 -24.25 -3.06 -8.83
CA PHE A 251 -24.07 -3.82 -10.06
C PHE A 251 -24.36 -3.00 -11.33
N SER A 252 -25.26 -2.02 -11.27
CA SER A 252 -25.49 -1.10 -12.40
C SER A 252 -24.29 -0.20 -12.66
N VAL A 253 -23.70 0.38 -11.61
CA VAL A 253 -22.48 1.20 -11.72
C VAL A 253 -21.32 0.36 -12.23
N VAL A 254 -21.11 -0.83 -11.65
CA VAL A 254 -20.06 -1.76 -12.14
C VAL A 254 -20.35 -2.15 -13.59
N GLY A 255 -21.57 -2.53 -13.95
CA GLY A 255 -21.94 -2.86 -15.32
C GLY A 255 -21.64 -1.73 -16.30
N ALA A 256 -21.98 -0.49 -15.95
CA ALA A 256 -21.71 0.70 -16.76
C ALA A 256 -20.22 0.89 -17.07
N THR A 257 -19.32 0.59 -16.11
CA THR A 257 -17.86 0.67 -16.35
C THR A 257 -17.35 -0.34 -17.38
N TRP A 258 -18.04 -1.48 -17.54
CA TRP A 258 -17.66 -2.53 -18.49
C TRP A 258 -18.37 -2.41 -19.84
N SER A 259 -19.32 -1.49 -20.01
CA SER A 259 -20.16 -1.40 -21.22
C SER A 259 -19.35 -1.21 -22.51
N LEU A 260 -18.22 -0.49 -22.47
CA LEU A 260 -17.39 -0.21 -23.65
C LEU A 260 -16.41 -1.35 -23.96
N TYR A 261 -15.92 -2.06 -22.94
CA TYR A 261 -14.86 -3.07 -23.10
C TYR A 261 -15.42 -4.49 -23.21
N ARG A 262 -16.53 -4.79 -22.52
CA ARG A 262 -17.15 -6.12 -22.44
C ARG A 262 -18.67 -6.02 -22.28
N PRO A 263 -19.42 -5.72 -23.35
CA PRO A 263 -20.85 -5.43 -23.28
C PRO A 263 -21.69 -6.62 -22.77
N LEU A 264 -21.31 -7.86 -23.09
CA LEU A 264 -21.99 -9.06 -22.59
C LEU A 264 -21.85 -9.19 -21.06
N TRP A 265 -20.66 -8.91 -20.51
CA TRP A 265 -20.45 -8.93 -19.07
C TRP A 265 -21.19 -7.80 -18.36
N ALA A 266 -21.24 -6.61 -18.95
CA ALA A 266 -22.03 -5.50 -18.43
C ALA A 266 -23.51 -5.87 -18.31
N LEU A 267 -24.07 -6.52 -19.33
CA LEU A 267 -25.47 -6.97 -19.34
C LEU A 267 -25.74 -8.06 -18.29
N VAL A 268 -24.85 -9.05 -18.16
CA VAL A 268 -24.97 -10.10 -17.13
C VAL A 268 -24.93 -9.50 -15.72
N LEU A 269 -24.02 -8.55 -15.46
CA LEU A 269 -23.93 -7.87 -14.17
C LEU A 269 -25.19 -7.06 -13.87
N TRP A 270 -25.71 -6.32 -14.85
CA TRP A 270 -26.92 -5.52 -14.68
C TRP A 270 -28.14 -6.38 -14.39
N LEU A 271 -28.38 -7.43 -15.20
CA LEU A 271 -29.47 -8.38 -14.95
C LEU A 271 -29.30 -9.07 -13.61
N GLY A 272 -28.10 -9.56 -13.31
CA GLY A 272 -27.75 -10.21 -12.05
C GLY A 272 -28.09 -9.35 -10.83
N GLY A 273 -27.70 -8.08 -10.86
CA GLY A 273 -27.97 -7.11 -9.80
C GLY A 273 -29.45 -6.77 -9.62
N CYS A 274 -30.22 -6.76 -10.71
CA CYS A 274 -31.66 -6.49 -10.68
C CYS A 274 -32.51 -7.70 -10.25
N THR A 275 -31.98 -8.93 -10.38
CA THR A 275 -32.75 -10.16 -10.06
C THR A 275 -33.34 -10.20 -8.64
N PRO A 276 -32.62 -9.81 -7.56
CA PRO A 276 -33.18 -9.88 -6.21
C PRO A 276 -34.32 -8.88 -6.02
N LEU A 277 -34.19 -7.68 -6.61
CA LEU A 277 -35.22 -6.64 -6.55
C LEU A 277 -36.49 -7.10 -7.28
N VAL A 278 -36.36 -7.62 -8.50
CA VAL A 278 -37.49 -8.14 -9.28
C VAL A 278 -38.14 -9.32 -8.56
N GLY A 279 -37.35 -10.25 -8.03
CA GLY A 279 -37.86 -11.39 -7.26
C GLY A 279 -38.68 -10.97 -6.04
N LEU A 280 -38.21 -9.99 -5.27
CA LEU A 280 -38.95 -9.45 -4.12
C LEU A 280 -40.29 -8.82 -4.54
N LEU A 281 -40.31 -8.06 -5.63
CA LEU A 281 -41.52 -7.43 -6.15
C LEU A 281 -42.53 -8.47 -6.70
N LEU A 282 -42.06 -9.56 -7.30
CA LEU A 282 -42.95 -10.64 -7.77
C LEU A 282 -43.56 -11.43 -6.59
N ILE A 283 -42.76 -11.71 -5.55
CA ILE A 283 -43.22 -12.41 -4.35
C ILE A 283 -44.22 -11.54 -3.55
N SER A 284 -43.99 -10.23 -3.44
CA SER A 284 -44.93 -9.34 -2.75
C SER A 284 -46.27 -9.26 -3.48
N ARG A 285 -46.25 -9.15 -4.81
CA ARG A 285 -47.46 -9.12 -5.66
C ARG A 285 -48.28 -10.39 -5.54
N THR A 286 -47.66 -11.56 -5.62
CA THR A 286 -48.37 -12.85 -5.48
C THR A 286 -48.99 -13.04 -4.09
N LYS A 287 -48.30 -12.59 -3.03
CA LYS A 287 -48.86 -12.58 -1.67
C LYS A 287 -50.06 -11.63 -1.52
N GLN A 288 -50.03 -10.46 -2.17
CA GLN A 288 -51.16 -9.52 -2.15
C GLN A 288 -52.38 -10.08 -2.89
N GLN A 289 -52.18 -10.70 -4.06
CA GLN A 289 -53.27 -11.33 -4.82
C GLN A 289 -53.93 -12.47 -4.04
N ARG A 290 -53.15 -13.32 -3.35
CA ARG A 290 -53.68 -14.39 -2.49
C ARG A 290 -54.45 -13.89 -1.26
N LYS A 291 -54.19 -12.67 -0.79
CA LYS A 291 -54.95 -12.05 0.32
C LYS A 291 -56.23 -11.36 -0.14
N ALA A 292 -56.39 -11.13 -1.45
CA ALA A 292 -57.55 -10.47 -2.04
C ALA A 292 -58.59 -11.47 -2.60
N GLN A 293 -58.27 -12.77 -2.62
CA GLN A 293 -59.20 -13.89 -2.85
C GLN A 293 -59.67 -14.44 -1.52
#